data_AF-A0A2X3V521-F1
#
_entry.id   AF-A0A2X3V521-F1
#
_cell.length_a   1.000
_cell.length_b   1.000
_cell.length_c   1.000
_cell.angle_alpha   90.00
_cell.angle_beta   90.00
_cell.angle_gamma   90.00
#
_symmetry.space_group_name_H-M   'P 1'
#
loop_
_entity.id
_entity.type
_entity.pdbx_description
1 polymer ?
#
loop_
_entity_poly.entity_id
_entity_poly.type
_entity_poly.pdbx_seq_one_letter_code
_entity_poly.pdbx_strand_id
1 'polypeptide(L)'
;MKKVSIFGADFERSKKIVTNGKFALTAGMPNPIHMGMINRLFTVVFCIFIFFGIMVYFLLIALPSSVGQSGEVHYLSHQSVSLFHTIGQIMRPISIVFYLTFLFASIPVFWPKKRLNSQLWTYFPFYFSMSICAFISGLYFASAVAYDSYTVVGFWFQLVLGIILFFCIIMNSIQNLKRRLNDEEEKSILKKVMMITVGTMVVLFPVSLVYHLMNQLPVLWYFYIFGLFLVVWFVISGYFIAFMMNVHIFQAYYIHKYPEEYKSYLKISDREWYSKRYYKKLVKSGKLKEETTQENGEENE
;
A
#
# COMPACT_ATOMS: atom_id res chain seq x y z
N MET A 1 -25.76 -15.65 19.97
CA MET A 1 -25.28 -16.04 18.62
C MET A 1 -23.78 -16.34 18.68
N LYS A 2 -23.30 -17.39 18.01
CA LYS A 2 -21.85 -17.71 17.97
C LYS A 2 -21.12 -16.64 17.16
N LYS A 3 -19.99 -16.12 17.68
CA LYS A 3 -19.19 -15.11 16.96
C LYS A 3 -18.70 -15.70 15.63
N VAL A 4 -18.93 -14.97 14.54
CA VAL A 4 -18.52 -15.37 13.19
C VAL A 4 -17.05 -15.01 12.99
N SER A 5 -16.31 -15.93 12.38
CA SER A 5 -14.91 -15.71 12.00
C SER A 5 -14.82 -14.81 10.76
N ILE A 6 -13.68 -14.13 10.58
CA ILE A 6 -13.49 -13.16 9.49
C ILE A 6 -13.67 -13.78 8.10
N PHE A 7 -13.43 -15.09 7.93
CA PHE A 7 -13.60 -15.84 6.67
C PHE A 7 -14.86 -16.74 6.64
N GLY A 8 -15.58 -16.81 7.76
CA GLY A 8 -16.74 -17.70 7.94
C GLY A 8 -18.09 -17.04 7.66
N ALA A 9 -18.12 -15.83 7.11
CA ALA A 9 -19.38 -15.13 6.84
C ALA A 9 -20.13 -15.74 5.65
N ASP A 10 -21.47 -15.68 5.73
CA ASP A 10 -22.37 -15.82 4.60
C ASP A 10 -22.38 -14.53 3.76
N PHE A 11 -23.10 -14.57 2.62
CA PHE A 11 -23.18 -13.43 1.70
C PHE A 11 -23.72 -12.17 2.39
N GLU A 12 -24.85 -12.26 3.10
CA GLU A 12 -25.49 -11.10 3.72
C GLU A 12 -24.59 -10.43 4.77
N ARG A 13 -23.91 -11.19 5.62
CA ARG A 13 -22.97 -10.62 6.59
C ARG A 13 -21.71 -10.08 5.91
N SER A 14 -21.23 -10.73 4.84
CA SER A 14 -20.03 -10.30 4.12
C SER A 14 -20.18 -8.93 3.43
N LYS A 15 -21.40 -8.49 3.11
CA LYS A 15 -21.67 -7.12 2.63
C LYS A 15 -21.12 -6.03 3.56
N LYS A 16 -21.06 -6.30 4.87
CA LYS A 16 -20.49 -5.36 5.86
C LYS A 16 -18.98 -5.17 5.68
N ILE A 17 -18.28 -6.18 5.16
CA ILE A 17 -16.84 -6.11 4.87
C ILE A 17 -16.59 -5.47 3.49
N VAL A 18 -17.39 -5.85 2.49
CA VAL A 18 -17.24 -5.37 1.11
C VAL A 18 -17.88 -3.99 0.93
N THR A 19 -17.21 -2.97 1.44
CA THR A 19 -17.62 -1.57 1.28
C THR A 19 -17.10 -0.95 -0.01
N ASN A 20 -15.94 -1.39 -0.49
CA ASN A 20 -15.24 -0.83 -1.65
C ASN A 20 -15.17 -1.86 -2.79
N GLY A 21 -16.25 -2.62 -3.01
CA GLY A 21 -16.23 -3.78 -3.92
C GLY A 21 -15.84 -3.45 -5.36
N LYS A 22 -16.30 -2.32 -5.91
CA LYS A 22 -15.89 -1.86 -7.24
C LYS A 22 -14.39 -1.54 -7.29
N PHE A 23 -13.87 -0.85 -6.27
CA PHE A 23 -12.43 -0.57 -6.16
C PHE A 23 -11.62 -1.85 -6.00
N ALA A 24 -12.08 -2.83 -5.22
CA ALA A 24 -11.41 -4.12 -5.09
C ALA A 24 -11.30 -4.84 -6.44
N LEU A 25 -12.39 -4.83 -7.23
CA LEU A 25 -12.47 -5.45 -8.55
C LEU A 25 -11.59 -4.78 -9.60
N THR A 26 -11.48 -3.45 -9.57
CA THR A 26 -10.75 -2.69 -10.59
C THR A 26 -9.37 -2.21 -10.16
N ALA A 27 -9.03 -2.39 -8.88
CA ALA A 27 -7.85 -1.80 -8.23
C ALA A 27 -7.74 -0.27 -8.45
N GLY A 28 -8.87 0.43 -8.52
CA GLY A 28 -8.91 1.88 -8.74
C GLY A 28 -8.69 2.33 -10.19
N MET A 29 -8.55 1.40 -11.14
CA MET A 29 -8.40 1.74 -12.57
C MET A 29 -9.75 1.71 -13.30
N PRO A 30 -9.97 2.57 -14.32
CA PRO A 30 -11.14 2.46 -15.18
C PRO A 30 -11.08 1.16 -15.99
N ASN A 31 -11.97 0.23 -15.64
CA ASN A 31 -12.18 -1.11 -16.21
C ASN A 31 -10.96 -1.77 -16.91
N PRO A 32 -10.03 -2.36 -16.14
CA PRO A 32 -8.76 -2.85 -16.67
C PRO A 32 -8.90 -4.02 -17.66
N ILE A 33 -10.04 -4.69 -17.70
CA ILE A 33 -10.29 -5.77 -18.68
C ILE A 33 -10.45 -5.22 -20.10
N HIS A 34 -11.02 -4.02 -20.24
CA HIS A 34 -11.37 -3.43 -21.53
C HIS A 34 -10.21 -2.64 -22.15
N MET A 35 -9.11 -2.48 -21.42
CA MET A 35 -7.90 -1.83 -21.91
C MET A 35 -7.36 -2.51 -23.17
N GLY A 36 -7.05 -1.70 -24.20
CA GLY A 36 -6.50 -2.15 -25.47
C GLY A 36 -5.09 -2.76 -25.33
N MET A 37 -4.68 -3.57 -26.31
CA MET A 37 -3.38 -4.28 -26.26
C MET A 37 -2.18 -3.33 -26.29
N ILE A 38 -2.25 -2.24 -27.06
CA ILE A 38 -1.19 -1.22 -27.12
C ILE A 38 -1.04 -0.52 -25.76
N ASN A 39 -2.15 -0.08 -25.16
CA ASN A 39 -2.12 0.55 -23.85
C ASN A 39 -1.58 -0.40 -22.78
N ARG A 40 -1.96 -1.69 -22.81
CA ARG A 40 -1.41 -2.72 -21.91
C ARG A 40 0.11 -2.87 -22.08
N LEU A 41 0.59 -2.92 -23.33
CA LEU A 41 2.02 -3.02 -23.63
C LEU A 41 2.77 -1.79 -23.11
N PHE A 42 2.24 -0.59 -23.39
CA PHE A 42 2.80 0.67 -22.93
C PHE A 42 2.86 0.72 -21.38
N THR A 43 1.76 0.39 -20.70
CA THR A 43 1.71 0.39 -19.24
C THR A 43 2.69 -0.61 -18.64
N VAL A 44 2.76 -1.84 -19.14
CA VAL A 44 3.67 -2.84 -18.57
C VAL A 44 5.12 -2.50 -18.90
N VAL A 45 5.46 -2.33 -20.18
CA VAL A 45 6.86 -2.16 -20.60
C VAL A 45 7.39 -0.79 -20.21
N PHE A 46 6.70 0.29 -20.57
CA PHE A 46 7.22 1.63 -20.34
C PHE A 46 6.96 2.10 -18.91
N CYS A 47 5.70 2.10 -18.45
CA CYS A 47 5.40 2.62 -17.12
C CYS A 47 5.98 1.72 -16.02
N ILE A 48 5.71 0.41 -16.05
CA ILE A 48 6.08 -0.48 -14.96
C ILE A 48 7.56 -0.87 -15.02
N PHE A 49 8.05 -1.42 -16.13
CA PHE A 49 9.44 -1.92 -16.21
C PHE A 49 10.47 -0.78 -16.32
N ILE A 50 10.28 0.15 -17.27
CA ILE A 50 11.26 1.21 -17.50
C ILE A 50 11.15 2.28 -16.40
N PHE A 51 10.02 2.97 -16.30
CA PHE A 51 9.92 4.11 -15.40
C PHE A 51 9.96 3.69 -13.92
N PHE A 52 8.96 2.93 -13.47
CA PHE A 52 8.90 2.50 -12.07
C PHE A 52 9.97 1.46 -11.72
N GLY A 53 10.31 0.55 -12.64
CA GLY A 53 11.30 -0.49 -12.39
C GLY A 53 12.71 0.07 -12.18
N ILE A 54 13.13 1.06 -12.97
CA ILE A 54 14.41 1.74 -12.77
C ILE A 54 14.37 2.60 -11.50
N MET A 55 13.29 3.36 -11.29
CA MET A 55 13.14 4.22 -10.12
C MET A 55 13.16 3.42 -8.81
N VAL A 56 12.39 2.33 -8.72
CA VAL A 56 12.36 1.45 -7.54
C VAL A 56 13.71 0.79 -7.34
N TYR A 57 14.35 0.27 -8.39
CA TYR A 57 15.70 -0.30 -8.27
C TYR A 57 16.70 0.71 -7.72
N PHE A 58 16.67 1.94 -8.25
CA PHE A 58 17.57 3.00 -7.83
C PHE A 58 17.38 3.33 -6.34
N LEU A 59 16.16 3.68 -5.93
CA LEU A 59 15.88 4.09 -4.55
C LEU A 59 16.07 2.97 -3.53
N LEU A 60 15.72 1.74 -3.90
CA LEU A 60 15.66 0.61 -2.99
C LEU A 60 17.01 -0.12 -2.86
N ILE A 61 17.81 -0.16 -3.92
CA ILE A 61 19.01 -1.02 -4.01
C ILE A 61 20.26 -0.19 -4.35
N ALA A 62 20.24 0.54 -5.48
CA ALA A 62 21.45 1.18 -5.98
C ALA A 62 21.91 2.31 -5.06
N LEU A 63 21.00 3.21 -4.69
CA LEU A 63 21.30 4.39 -3.88
C LEU A 63 21.84 4.03 -2.48
N PRO A 64 21.20 3.16 -1.67
CA PRO A 64 21.79 2.72 -0.40
C PRO A 64 23.15 2.06 -0.54
N SER A 65 23.40 1.39 -1.66
CA SER A 65 24.70 0.76 -1.91
C SER A 65 25.80 1.75 -2.29
N SER A 66 25.46 2.88 -2.93
CA SER A 66 26.42 3.87 -3.43
C SER A 66 26.64 5.07 -2.52
N VAL A 67 25.69 5.36 -1.63
CA VAL A 67 25.78 6.48 -0.69
C VAL A 67 26.99 6.30 0.24
N GLY A 68 27.85 7.32 0.32
CA GLY A 68 29.05 7.34 1.17
C GLY A 68 30.35 6.85 0.51
N GLN A 69 30.33 6.45 -0.77
CA GLN A 69 31.52 5.92 -1.47
C GLN A 69 32.46 6.99 -2.06
N SER A 70 32.02 8.25 -2.22
CA SER A 70 32.74 9.24 -3.06
C SER A 70 32.90 10.65 -2.48
N GLY A 71 33.16 10.78 -1.18
CA GLY A 71 33.58 12.06 -0.58
C GLY A 71 32.47 13.07 -0.28
N GLU A 72 32.76 13.94 0.70
CA GLU A 72 31.97 14.98 1.38
C GLU A 72 30.44 14.96 1.25
N VAL A 73 29.77 14.63 2.36
CA VAL A 73 28.32 14.73 2.49
C VAL A 73 27.99 16.10 3.10
N HIS A 74 27.41 16.99 2.29
CA HIS A 74 27.15 18.38 2.73
C HIS A 74 25.94 18.54 3.67
N TYR A 75 25.02 17.56 3.73
CA TYR A 75 23.73 17.72 4.41
C TYR A 75 23.41 16.68 5.49
N LEU A 76 24.08 15.52 5.49
CA LEU A 76 23.90 14.47 6.50
C LEU A 76 25.25 14.17 7.13
N SER A 77 25.24 13.81 8.42
CA SER A 77 26.46 13.39 9.10
C SER A 77 27.01 12.09 8.50
N HIS A 78 28.32 11.89 8.66
CA HIS A 78 28.97 10.65 8.23
C HIS A 78 28.33 9.40 8.90
N GLN A 79 27.87 9.54 10.14
CA GLN A 79 27.21 8.46 10.88
C GLN A 79 25.83 8.13 10.30
N SER A 80 25.03 9.13 9.92
CA SER A 80 23.74 8.91 9.28
C SER A 80 23.85 8.31 7.89
N VAL A 81 24.88 8.70 7.14
CA VAL A 81 25.21 8.11 5.84
C VAL A 81 25.62 6.64 6.00
N SER A 82 26.45 6.34 6.99
CA SER A 82 26.83 4.97 7.35
C SER A 82 25.62 4.15 7.79
N LEU A 83 24.70 4.73 8.58
CA LEU A 83 23.44 4.09 8.98
C LEU A 83 22.56 3.79 7.77
N PHE A 84 22.38 4.76 6.86
CA PHE A 84 21.62 4.58 5.62
C PHE A 84 22.17 3.41 4.80
N HIS A 85 23.50 3.37 4.62
CA HIS A 85 24.18 2.28 3.91
C HIS A 85 23.98 0.93 4.63
N THR A 86 24.16 0.90 5.95
CA THR A 86 24.05 -0.32 6.76
C THR A 86 22.65 -0.91 6.72
N ILE A 87 21.61 -0.08 6.93
CA ILE A 87 20.22 -0.53 6.82
C ILE A 87 19.94 -1.02 5.40
N GLY A 88 20.45 -0.31 4.38
CA GLY A 88 20.36 -0.72 2.98
C GLY A 88 20.95 -2.12 2.72
N GLN A 89 22.14 -2.40 3.24
CA GLN A 89 22.77 -3.72 3.10
C GLN A 89 22.00 -4.82 3.83
N ILE A 90 21.51 -4.57 5.05
CA ILE A 90 20.70 -5.53 5.82
C ILE A 90 19.39 -5.83 5.09
N MET A 91 18.73 -4.80 4.54
CA MET A 91 17.45 -4.95 3.84
C MET A 91 17.59 -5.47 2.41
N ARG A 92 18.79 -5.44 1.81
CA ARG A 92 19.05 -5.83 0.43
C ARG A 92 18.43 -7.17 -0.02
N PRO A 93 18.54 -8.30 0.72
CA PRO A 93 17.91 -9.55 0.30
C PRO A 93 16.38 -9.43 0.23
N ILE A 94 15.75 -8.76 1.21
CA ILE A 94 14.30 -8.52 1.26
C ILE A 94 13.88 -7.61 0.09
N SER A 95 14.66 -6.55 -0.13
CA SER A 95 14.47 -5.59 -1.22
C SER A 95 14.50 -6.25 -2.60
N ILE A 96 15.45 -7.15 -2.86
CA ILE A 96 15.54 -7.89 -4.12
C ILE A 96 14.32 -8.79 -4.30
N VAL A 97 13.88 -9.51 -3.26
CA VAL A 97 12.70 -10.38 -3.33
C VAL A 97 11.45 -9.59 -3.69
N PHE A 98 11.19 -8.46 -3.02
CA PHE A 98 10.03 -7.63 -3.33
C PHE A 98 10.14 -6.92 -4.68
N TYR A 99 11.33 -6.46 -5.07
CA TYR A 99 11.56 -5.88 -6.39
C TYR A 99 11.28 -6.87 -7.52
N LEU A 100 11.81 -8.09 -7.43
CA LEU A 100 11.53 -9.13 -8.43
C LEU A 100 10.05 -9.52 -8.41
N THR A 101 9.44 -9.64 -7.24
CA THR A 101 8.00 -9.90 -7.11
C THR A 101 7.18 -8.82 -7.81
N PHE A 102 7.53 -7.55 -7.64
CA PHE A 102 6.91 -6.42 -8.34
C PHE A 102 7.00 -6.55 -9.86
N LEU A 103 8.17 -6.86 -10.40
CA LEU A 103 8.36 -7.06 -11.84
C LEU A 103 7.57 -8.26 -12.36
N PHE A 104 7.68 -9.43 -11.72
CA PHE A 104 6.99 -10.64 -12.17
C PHE A 104 5.47 -10.54 -12.01
N ALA A 105 4.98 -9.91 -10.94
CA ALA A 105 3.55 -9.70 -10.72
C ALA A 105 2.91 -8.74 -11.75
N SER A 106 3.72 -7.93 -12.44
CA SER A 106 3.23 -7.09 -13.53
C SER A 106 2.94 -7.87 -14.82
N ILE A 107 3.59 -9.03 -15.04
CA ILE A 107 3.41 -9.81 -16.28
C ILE A 107 1.95 -10.28 -16.45
N PRO A 108 1.28 -10.82 -15.42
CA PRO A 108 -0.15 -11.14 -15.48
C PRO A 108 -1.08 -9.98 -15.86
N VAL A 109 -0.67 -8.72 -15.65
CA VAL A 109 -1.45 -7.51 -16.02
C VAL A 109 -1.57 -7.38 -17.54
N PHE A 110 -0.56 -7.86 -18.27
CA PHE A 110 -0.56 -7.85 -19.73
C PHE A 110 -1.75 -8.63 -20.30
N TRP A 111 -2.08 -9.79 -19.72
CA TRP A 111 -3.09 -10.69 -20.29
C TRP A 111 -4.54 -10.26 -19.96
N PRO A 112 -5.42 -10.10 -20.96
CA PRO A 112 -6.83 -9.81 -20.70
C PRO A 112 -7.49 -11.00 -19.99
N LYS A 113 -8.10 -10.74 -18.84
CA LYS A 113 -8.85 -11.76 -18.09
C LYS A 113 -10.23 -11.93 -18.69
N LYS A 114 -10.84 -13.10 -18.49
CA LYS A 114 -12.20 -13.38 -19.02
C LYS A 114 -13.30 -12.68 -18.21
N ARG A 115 -13.11 -12.57 -16.90
CA ARG A 115 -14.06 -12.02 -15.91
C ARG A 115 -13.37 -11.04 -14.98
N LEU A 116 -14.12 -10.08 -14.43
CA LEU A 116 -13.62 -9.05 -13.52
C LEU A 116 -13.07 -9.62 -12.20
N ASN A 117 -13.78 -10.57 -11.57
CA ASN A 117 -13.29 -11.27 -10.37
C ASN A 117 -11.91 -11.93 -10.56
N SER A 118 -11.58 -12.41 -11.77
CA SER A 118 -10.25 -12.99 -12.03
C SER A 118 -9.09 -11.98 -11.90
N GLN A 119 -9.38 -10.69 -11.86
CA GLN A 119 -8.37 -9.64 -11.66
C GLN A 119 -8.02 -9.39 -10.19
N LEU A 120 -8.88 -9.77 -9.24
CA LEU A 120 -8.68 -9.51 -7.81
C LEU A 120 -7.29 -9.95 -7.32
N TRP A 121 -6.87 -11.13 -7.76
CA TRP A 121 -5.59 -11.75 -7.38
C TRP A 121 -4.43 -11.40 -8.31
N THR A 122 -4.71 -10.73 -9.43
CA THR A 122 -3.68 -10.33 -10.40
C THR A 122 -2.95 -9.08 -9.92
N TYR A 123 -3.70 -8.09 -9.42
CA TYR A 123 -3.15 -6.80 -9.02
C TYR A 123 -2.56 -6.79 -7.61
N PHE A 124 -3.04 -7.67 -6.73
CA PHE A 124 -2.60 -7.69 -5.34
C PHE A 124 -1.08 -7.88 -5.18
N PRO A 125 -0.44 -8.91 -5.77
CA PRO A 125 1.00 -9.09 -5.61
C PRO A 125 1.81 -7.91 -6.16
N PHE A 126 1.33 -7.27 -7.23
CA PHE A 126 1.95 -6.09 -7.84
C PHE A 126 1.89 -4.86 -6.90
N TYR A 127 0.70 -4.46 -6.45
CA TYR A 127 0.59 -3.29 -5.57
C TYR A 127 1.21 -3.54 -4.21
N PHE A 128 1.05 -4.75 -3.65
CA PHE A 128 1.63 -5.10 -2.36
C PHE A 128 3.15 -5.01 -2.40
N SER A 129 3.80 -5.63 -3.39
CA SER A 129 5.26 -5.57 -3.51
C SER A 129 5.77 -4.14 -3.73
N MET A 130 5.12 -3.37 -4.60
CA MET A 130 5.45 -1.95 -4.81
C MET A 130 5.35 -1.13 -3.51
N SER A 131 4.32 -1.39 -2.71
CA SER A 131 4.08 -0.74 -1.42
C SER A 131 5.20 -1.03 -0.41
N ILE A 132 5.64 -2.29 -0.35
CA ILE A 132 6.75 -2.70 0.52
C ILE A 132 8.07 -2.06 0.05
N CYS A 133 8.33 -2.02 -1.26
CA CYS A 133 9.50 -1.32 -1.81
C CYS A 133 9.50 0.18 -1.46
N ALA A 134 8.34 0.84 -1.54
CA ALA A 134 8.21 2.23 -1.14
C ALA A 134 8.47 2.41 0.37
N PHE A 135 7.87 1.55 1.20
CA PHE A 135 8.06 1.56 2.65
C PHE A 135 9.54 1.43 3.05
N ILE A 136 10.25 0.46 2.48
CA ILE A 136 11.67 0.23 2.77
C ILE A 136 12.52 1.41 2.31
N SER A 137 12.29 1.93 1.09
CA SER A 137 13.01 3.12 0.59
C SER A 137 12.83 4.32 1.53
N GLY A 138 11.59 4.61 1.94
CA GLY A 138 11.29 5.69 2.88
C GLY A 138 11.89 5.46 4.26
N LEU A 139 11.98 4.20 4.73
CA LEU A 139 12.61 3.84 5.99
C LEU A 139 14.09 4.22 6.00
N TYR A 140 14.82 4.03 4.89
CA TYR A 140 16.23 4.41 4.82
C TYR A 140 16.43 5.91 5.07
N PHE A 141 15.69 6.75 4.33
CA PHE A 141 15.78 8.21 4.45
C PHE A 141 15.31 8.68 5.81
N ALA A 142 14.16 8.20 6.27
CA ALA A 142 13.61 8.60 7.55
C ALA A 142 14.53 8.22 8.72
N SER A 143 15.21 7.07 8.62
CA SER A 143 16.18 6.64 9.63
C SER A 143 17.41 7.54 9.70
N ALA A 144 17.98 7.90 8.54
CA ALA A 144 19.13 8.80 8.49
C ALA A 144 18.79 10.19 9.05
N VAL A 145 17.65 10.75 8.66
CA VAL A 145 17.21 12.07 9.15
C VAL A 145 16.87 12.01 10.65
N ALA A 146 16.21 10.95 11.12
CA ALA A 146 15.93 10.76 12.54
C ALA A 146 17.21 10.66 13.38
N TYR A 147 18.21 9.96 12.89
CA TYR A 147 19.50 9.82 13.59
C TYR A 147 20.22 11.15 13.73
N ASP A 148 20.35 11.93 12.65
CA ASP A 148 20.97 13.26 12.72
C ASP A 148 20.17 14.23 13.62
N SER A 149 18.85 14.11 13.60
CA SER A 149 17.98 15.06 14.31
C SER A 149 17.82 14.73 15.79
N TYR A 150 17.89 13.46 16.18
CA TYR A 150 17.52 12.99 17.52
C TYR A 150 18.59 12.10 18.17
N THR A 151 19.76 11.99 17.54
CA THR A 151 20.88 11.13 17.97
C THR A 151 20.50 9.65 18.03
N VAL A 152 21.43 8.81 18.50
CA VAL A 152 21.24 7.37 18.65
C VAL A 152 20.02 7.03 19.51
N VAL A 153 19.86 7.69 20.66
CA VAL A 153 18.80 7.34 21.63
C VAL A 153 17.42 7.66 21.08
N GLY A 154 17.24 8.86 20.52
CA GLY A 154 15.96 9.26 19.94
C GLY A 154 15.61 8.45 18.69
N PHE A 155 16.60 8.11 17.86
CA PHE A 155 16.41 7.19 16.72
C PHE A 155 15.86 5.82 17.18
N TRP A 156 16.50 5.16 18.14
CA TRP A 156 16.05 3.84 18.60
C TRP A 156 14.67 3.90 19.25
N PHE A 157 14.41 4.94 20.05
CA PHE A 157 13.09 5.17 20.63
C PHE A 157 12.01 5.30 19.54
N GLN A 158 12.24 6.13 18.52
CA GLN A 158 11.32 6.32 17.40
C GLN A 158 11.13 5.04 16.58
N LEU A 159 12.20 4.29 16.32
CA LEU A 159 12.14 3.04 15.56
C LEU A 159 11.27 2.00 16.28
N VAL A 160 11.52 1.76 17.57
CA VAL A 160 10.74 0.81 18.38
C VAL A 160 9.29 1.26 18.49
N LEU A 161 9.04 2.54 18.79
CA LEU A 161 7.69 3.09 18.87
C LEU A 161 6.95 2.98 17.54
N GLY A 162 7.61 3.30 16.43
CA GLY A 162 7.06 3.19 15.07
C GLY A 162 6.64 1.76 14.74
N ILE A 163 7.48 0.77 15.04
CA ILE A 163 7.16 -0.65 14.86
C ILE A 163 5.93 -1.06 15.68
N ILE A 164 5.87 -0.65 16.96
CA ILE A 164 4.72 -0.94 17.82
C ILE A 164 3.44 -0.33 17.24
N LEU A 165 3.46 0.95 16.87
CA LEU A 165 2.30 1.63 16.28
C LEU A 165 1.87 0.99 14.96
N PHE A 166 2.82 0.62 14.11
CA PHE A 166 2.56 -0.07 12.84
C PHE A 166 1.75 -1.35 13.05
N PHE A 167 2.20 -2.24 13.96
CA PHE A 167 1.47 -3.47 14.25
C PHE A 167 0.14 -3.23 14.97
N CYS A 168 0.07 -2.25 15.89
CA CYS A 168 -1.19 -1.87 16.55
C CYS A 168 -2.25 -1.42 15.54
N ILE A 169 -1.87 -0.66 14.51
CA ILE A 169 -2.79 -0.21 13.44
C ILE A 169 -3.32 -1.39 12.65
N ILE A 170 -2.46 -2.29 12.20
CA ILE A 170 -2.85 -3.48 11.44
C ILE A 170 -3.76 -4.37 12.26
N MET A 171 -3.38 -4.69 13.50
CA MET A 171 -4.19 -5.52 14.40
C MET A 171 -5.56 -4.90 14.67
N ASN A 172 -5.62 -3.59 14.92
CA ASN A 172 -6.88 -2.91 15.16
C ASN A 172 -7.78 -2.92 13.92
N SER A 173 -7.23 -2.76 12.71
CA SER A 173 -7.97 -2.87 11.46
C SER A 173 -8.61 -4.25 11.30
N ILE A 174 -7.84 -5.32 11.49
CA ILE A 174 -8.33 -6.71 11.41
C ILE A 174 -9.42 -6.96 12.48
N GLN A 175 -9.22 -6.46 13.69
CA GLN A 175 -10.22 -6.56 14.76
C GLN A 175 -11.49 -5.77 14.43
N ASN A 176 -11.39 -4.57 13.84
CA ASN A 176 -12.56 -3.79 13.42
C ASN A 176 -13.34 -4.48 12.32
N LEU A 177 -12.69 -5.16 11.37
CA LEU A 177 -13.38 -6.01 10.39
C LEU A 177 -14.19 -7.12 11.08
N LYS A 178 -13.61 -7.75 12.11
CA LYS A 178 -14.32 -8.77 12.92
C LYS A 178 -15.48 -8.17 13.72
N ARG A 179 -15.30 -6.98 14.31
CA ARG A 179 -16.34 -6.27 15.07
C ARG A 179 -17.53 -5.93 14.17
N ARG A 180 -17.25 -5.32 13.01
CA ARG A 180 -18.24 -4.98 11.99
C ARG A 180 -19.07 -6.18 11.54
N LEU A 181 -18.42 -7.34 11.38
CA LEU A 181 -19.10 -8.58 10.99
C LEU A 181 -20.05 -9.11 12.08
N ASN A 182 -19.74 -8.84 13.35
CA ASN A 182 -20.50 -9.30 14.51
C ASN A 182 -21.38 -8.22 15.14
N ASP A 183 -21.63 -7.11 14.43
CA ASP A 183 -22.44 -5.98 14.90
C ASP A 183 -21.91 -5.33 16.20
N GLU A 184 -20.59 -5.41 16.39
CA GLU A 184 -19.89 -4.72 17.49
C GLU A 184 -19.35 -3.37 16.99
N GLU A 185 -19.32 -2.37 17.88
CA GLU A 185 -18.83 -1.02 17.57
C GLU A 185 -17.34 -1.01 17.20
N GLU A 186 -16.98 -0.28 16.15
CA GLU A 186 -15.59 -0.13 15.73
C GLU A 186 -14.80 0.73 16.71
N LYS A 187 -13.60 0.27 17.06
CA LYS A 187 -12.69 1.04 17.92
C LYS A 187 -11.71 1.79 17.05
N SER A 188 -11.85 3.10 16.98
CA SER A 188 -10.85 3.95 16.32
C SER A 188 -9.67 4.18 17.26
N ILE A 189 -8.47 3.84 16.79
CA ILE A 189 -7.22 4.15 17.50
C ILE A 189 -6.56 5.43 16.99
N LEU A 190 -7.10 6.08 15.95
CA LEU A 190 -6.45 7.21 15.27
C LEU A 190 -6.14 8.35 16.24
N LYS A 191 -7.09 8.72 17.10
CA LYS A 191 -6.88 9.75 18.12
C LYS A 191 -5.73 9.39 19.06
N LYS A 192 -5.64 8.12 19.47
CA LYS A 192 -4.59 7.63 20.36
C LYS A 192 -3.23 7.62 19.66
N VAL A 193 -3.16 7.13 18.41
CA VAL A 193 -1.94 7.13 17.59
C VAL A 193 -1.46 8.57 17.38
N MET A 194 -2.35 9.48 16.98
CA MET A 194 -2.02 10.90 16.78
C MET A 194 -1.49 11.55 18.07
N MET A 195 -2.14 11.29 19.22
CA MET A 195 -1.69 11.80 20.51
C MET A 195 -0.30 11.26 20.88
N ILE A 196 0.00 9.99 20.62
CA ILE A 196 1.32 9.39 20.85
C ILE A 196 2.37 10.02 19.92
N THR A 197 2.06 10.18 18.62
CA THR A 197 2.97 10.78 17.65
C THR A 197 3.28 12.24 17.99
N VAL A 198 2.25 13.03 18.35
CA VAL A 198 2.44 14.44 18.79
C VAL A 198 3.17 14.50 20.13
N GLY A 199 2.84 13.62 21.09
CA GLY A 199 3.56 13.54 22.37
C GLY A 199 5.04 13.22 22.17
N THR A 200 5.36 12.34 21.21
CA THR A 200 6.74 12.02 20.83
C THR A 200 7.49 13.25 20.34
N MET A 201 6.85 14.09 19.51
CA MET A 201 7.40 15.37 19.07
C MET A 201 7.69 16.30 20.25
N VAL A 202 6.72 16.47 21.15
CA VAL A 202 6.85 17.36 22.32
C VAL A 202 8.01 16.94 23.23
N VAL A 203 8.28 15.64 23.34
CA VAL A 203 9.37 15.11 24.20
C VAL A 203 10.72 15.16 23.49
N LEU A 204 10.82 14.69 22.24
CA LEU A 204 12.10 14.57 21.56
C LEU A 204 12.66 15.91 21.10
N PHE A 205 11.79 16.87 20.75
CA PHE A 205 12.23 18.17 20.24
C PHE A 205 13.07 18.96 21.26
N PRO A 206 12.62 19.21 22.52
CA PRO A 206 13.42 19.95 23.49
C PRO A 206 14.69 19.21 23.90
N VAL A 207 14.61 17.88 24.09
CA VAL A 207 15.76 17.06 24.47
C VAL A 207 16.86 17.15 23.42
N SER A 208 16.47 17.06 22.15
CA SER A 208 17.44 17.17 21.06
C SER A 208 17.98 18.58 20.89
N LEU A 209 17.13 19.60 21.01
CA LEU A 209 17.56 21.00 20.92
C LEU A 209 18.61 21.33 21.98
N VAL A 210 18.37 20.93 23.24
CA VAL A 210 19.32 21.13 24.34
C VAL A 210 20.63 20.38 24.06
N TYR A 211 20.57 19.13 23.60
CA TYR A 211 21.75 18.35 23.28
C TYR A 211 22.62 19.02 22.20
N HIS A 212 22.01 19.51 21.12
CA HIS A 212 22.75 20.15 20.03
C HIS A 212 23.33 21.51 20.43
N LEU A 213 22.60 22.29 21.24
CA LEU A 213 23.11 23.55 21.81
C LEU A 213 24.29 23.31 22.76
N MET A 214 24.20 22.32 23.65
CA MET A 214 25.26 21.99 24.60
C MET A 214 26.53 21.48 23.92
N ASN A 215 26.39 20.71 22.83
CA ASN A 215 27.52 20.12 22.12
C ASN A 215 27.98 20.93 20.89
N GLN A 216 27.42 22.13 20.68
CA GLN A 216 27.74 23.02 19.54
C GLN A 216 27.66 22.32 18.17
N LEU A 217 26.70 21.42 18.01
CA LEU A 217 26.53 20.66 16.77
C LEU A 217 25.72 21.49 15.76
N PRO A 218 26.25 21.77 14.56
CA PRO A 218 25.55 22.56 13.56
C PRO A 218 24.44 21.71 12.91
N VAL A 219 23.23 21.79 13.46
CA VAL A 219 22.03 21.17 12.89
C VAL A 219 21.02 22.25 12.51
N LEU A 220 20.57 22.21 11.25
CA LEU A 220 19.55 23.13 10.76
C LEU A 220 18.21 22.83 11.44
N TRP A 221 17.51 23.86 11.90
CA TRP A 221 16.30 23.73 12.73
C TRP A 221 15.19 22.87 12.11
N TYR A 222 15.10 22.81 10.78
CA TYR A 222 14.08 22.03 10.07
C TYR A 222 14.32 20.51 10.17
N PHE A 223 15.55 20.06 10.45
CA PHE A 223 15.85 18.65 10.65
C PHE A 223 15.08 18.09 11.85
N TYR A 224 14.89 18.85 12.93
CA TYR A 224 14.09 18.38 14.06
C TYR A 224 12.65 18.00 13.64
N ILE A 225 12.03 18.77 12.75
CA ILE A 225 10.70 18.45 12.24
C ILE A 225 10.76 17.20 11.35
N PHE A 226 11.72 17.14 10.42
CA PHE A 226 11.84 15.99 9.52
C PHE A 226 12.33 14.70 10.22
N GLY A 227 13.03 14.78 11.35
CA GLY A 227 13.43 13.59 12.11
C GLY A 227 12.23 12.83 12.65
N LEU A 228 11.08 13.47 12.84
CA LEU A 228 9.84 12.82 13.26
C LEU A 228 9.19 12.03 12.14
N PHE A 229 9.65 12.26 10.90
CA PHE A 229 9.15 11.58 9.73
C PHE A 229 9.29 10.06 9.88
N LEU A 230 10.24 9.54 10.65
CA LEU A 230 10.36 8.10 10.90
C LEU A 230 9.09 7.51 11.54
N VAL A 231 8.62 8.07 12.67
CA VAL A 231 7.40 7.58 13.34
C VAL A 231 6.17 7.81 12.46
N VAL A 232 6.09 8.97 11.81
CA VAL A 232 4.99 9.30 10.89
C VAL A 232 4.96 8.33 9.71
N TRP A 233 6.12 7.95 9.18
CA TRP A 233 6.26 6.99 8.09
C TRP A 233 5.73 5.62 8.49
N PHE A 234 6.05 5.13 9.69
CA PHE A 234 5.46 3.90 10.22
C PHE A 234 3.93 3.99 10.35
N VAL A 235 3.40 5.12 10.84
CA VAL A 235 1.95 5.30 11.00
C VAL A 235 1.24 5.30 9.64
N ILE A 236 1.71 6.12 8.69
CA ILE A 236 1.17 6.18 7.32
C ILE A 236 1.21 4.79 6.68
N SER A 237 2.35 4.12 6.76
CA SER A 237 2.54 2.78 6.19
C SER A 237 1.64 1.74 6.84
N GLY A 238 1.44 1.81 8.16
CA GLY A 238 0.54 0.92 8.89
C GLY A 238 -0.91 1.05 8.42
N TYR A 239 -1.40 2.29 8.26
CA TYR A 239 -2.74 2.54 7.73
C TYR A 239 -2.88 2.10 6.27
N PHE A 240 -1.87 2.36 5.45
CA PHE A 240 -1.86 1.97 4.06
C PHE A 240 -1.86 0.44 3.89
N ILE A 241 -1.01 -0.29 4.62
CA ILE A 241 -1.01 -1.76 4.62
C ILE A 241 -2.34 -2.32 5.13
N ALA A 242 -2.91 -1.73 6.20
CA ALA A 242 -4.22 -2.12 6.71
C ALA A 242 -5.33 -1.94 5.65
N PHE A 243 -5.29 -0.84 4.89
CA PHE A 243 -6.19 -0.61 3.77
C PHE A 243 -6.00 -1.63 2.64
N MET A 244 -4.75 -1.89 2.25
CA MET A 244 -4.42 -2.86 1.21
C MET A 244 -4.89 -4.28 1.58
N MET A 245 -4.72 -4.69 2.84
CA MET A 245 -5.24 -5.96 3.34
C MET A 245 -6.77 -6.02 3.29
N ASN A 246 -7.45 -4.94 3.69
CA ASN A 246 -8.92 -4.85 3.61
C ASN A 246 -9.40 -5.09 2.18
N VAL A 247 -8.90 -4.32 1.22
CA VAL A 247 -9.34 -4.39 -0.18
C VAL A 247 -8.95 -5.72 -0.83
N HIS A 248 -7.67 -6.09 -0.76
CA HIS A 248 -7.15 -7.14 -1.63
C HIS A 248 -7.05 -8.52 -0.99
N ILE A 249 -7.27 -8.64 0.33
CA ILE A 249 -7.35 -9.92 1.01
C ILE A 249 -8.79 -10.17 1.43
N PHE A 250 -9.34 -9.32 2.29
CA PHE A 250 -10.64 -9.59 2.92
C PHE A 250 -11.82 -9.37 1.96
N GLN A 251 -11.90 -8.22 1.29
CA GLN A 251 -12.98 -7.97 0.33
C GLN A 251 -12.84 -8.86 -0.90
N ALA A 252 -11.62 -8.97 -1.44
CA ALA A 252 -11.33 -9.85 -2.56
C ALA A 252 -11.73 -11.32 -2.30
N TYR A 253 -11.49 -11.83 -1.09
CA TYR A 253 -11.91 -13.18 -0.70
C TYR A 253 -13.43 -13.37 -0.84
N TYR A 254 -14.23 -12.43 -0.35
CA TYR A 254 -15.70 -12.56 -0.39
C TYR A 254 -16.28 -12.36 -1.78
N ILE A 255 -15.73 -11.42 -2.56
CA ILE A 255 -16.10 -11.24 -3.97
C ILE A 255 -15.74 -12.49 -4.78
N HIS A 256 -14.63 -13.15 -4.44
CA HIS A 256 -14.24 -14.40 -5.06
C HIS A 256 -15.16 -15.56 -4.66
N LYS A 257 -15.60 -15.61 -3.39
CA LYS A 257 -16.47 -16.65 -2.83
C LYS A 257 -17.91 -16.58 -3.35
N TYR A 258 -18.46 -15.37 -3.52
CA TYR A 258 -19.85 -15.12 -3.94
C TYR A 258 -19.90 -14.24 -5.21
N PRO A 259 -19.37 -14.70 -6.35
CA PRO A 259 -19.12 -13.84 -7.50
C PRO A 259 -20.38 -13.29 -8.18
N GLU A 260 -21.42 -14.12 -8.33
CA GLU A 260 -22.65 -13.69 -9.01
C GLU A 260 -23.52 -12.82 -8.09
N GLU A 261 -23.55 -13.15 -6.80
CA GLU A 261 -24.25 -12.37 -5.79
C GLU A 261 -23.61 -10.98 -5.65
N TYR A 262 -22.28 -10.89 -5.64
CA TYR A 262 -21.58 -9.60 -5.61
C TYR A 262 -21.68 -8.82 -6.92
N LYS A 263 -21.69 -9.49 -8.08
CA LYS A 263 -21.97 -8.82 -9.36
C LYS A 263 -23.32 -8.12 -9.33
N SER A 264 -24.37 -8.81 -8.85
CA SER A 264 -25.72 -8.25 -8.70
C SER A 264 -25.76 -7.13 -7.63
N TYR A 265 -25.20 -7.38 -6.45
CA TYR A 265 -25.18 -6.41 -5.35
C TYR A 265 -24.43 -5.11 -5.69
N LEU A 266 -23.30 -5.22 -6.40
CA LEU A 266 -22.52 -4.07 -6.87
C LEU A 266 -23.09 -3.41 -8.13
N LYS A 267 -24.19 -3.95 -8.67
CA LYS A 267 -24.87 -3.48 -9.89
C LYS A 267 -23.90 -3.37 -11.07
N ILE A 268 -23.12 -4.42 -11.31
CA ILE A 268 -22.17 -4.49 -12.42
C ILE A 268 -22.86 -5.19 -13.60
N SER A 269 -22.91 -4.52 -14.75
CA SER A 269 -23.54 -5.06 -15.96
C SER A 269 -22.79 -6.28 -16.51
N ASP A 270 -23.45 -7.10 -17.34
CA ASP A 270 -22.78 -8.21 -18.00
C ASP A 270 -21.64 -7.71 -18.90
N ARG A 271 -21.83 -6.53 -19.52
CA ARG A 271 -20.80 -5.93 -20.35
C ARG A 271 -19.55 -5.54 -19.56
N GLU A 272 -19.68 -5.04 -18.34
CA GLU A 272 -18.55 -4.66 -17.49
C GLU A 272 -17.89 -5.87 -16.84
N TRP A 273 -18.68 -6.90 -16.52
CA TRP A 273 -18.21 -8.11 -15.84
C TRP A 273 -17.31 -8.99 -16.71
N TYR A 274 -17.58 -9.03 -18.02
CA TYR A 274 -16.91 -9.90 -18.98
C TYR A 274 -16.03 -9.12 -19.96
N SER A 275 -14.90 -9.71 -20.35
CA SER A 275 -14.07 -9.09 -21.38
C SER A 275 -14.78 -8.98 -22.72
N LYS A 276 -14.50 -7.91 -23.47
CA LYS A 276 -15.12 -7.63 -24.78
C LYS A 276 -15.18 -8.86 -25.71
N ARG A 277 -14.12 -9.66 -25.77
CA ARG A 277 -14.06 -10.89 -26.58
C ARG A 277 -14.94 -12.00 -26.00
N TYR A 278 -14.90 -12.20 -24.69
CA TYR A 278 -15.65 -13.25 -24.03
C TYR A 278 -17.15 -12.96 -23.96
N TYR A 279 -17.54 -11.70 -23.69
CA TYR A 279 -18.91 -11.20 -23.78
C TYR A 279 -19.52 -11.49 -25.16
N LYS A 280 -18.83 -11.10 -26.24
CA LYS A 280 -19.28 -11.39 -27.62
C LYS A 280 -19.47 -12.89 -27.87
N LYS A 281 -18.60 -13.74 -27.30
CA LYS A 281 -18.74 -15.20 -27.39
C LYS A 281 -19.99 -15.69 -26.66
N LEU A 282 -20.28 -15.15 -25.49
CA LEU A 282 -21.46 -15.52 -24.69
C LEU A 282 -22.77 -15.12 -25.37
N VAL A 283 -22.84 -13.89 -25.90
CA VAL A 283 -23.98 -13.40 -26.69
C VAL A 283 -24.22 -14.28 -27.92
N LYS A 284 -23.18 -14.57 -28.71
CA LYS A 284 -23.28 -15.48 -29.87
C LYS A 284 -23.73 -16.89 -29.51
N SER A 285 -23.43 -17.36 -28.29
CA SER A 285 -23.85 -18.67 -27.81
C SER A 285 -25.25 -18.68 -27.18
N GLY A 286 -25.98 -17.56 -27.20
CA GLY A 286 -27.31 -17.43 -26.59
C GLY A 286 -27.32 -17.43 -25.06
N LYS A 287 -26.15 -17.36 -24.42
CA LYS A 287 -26.02 -17.38 -22.95
C LYS A 287 -26.26 -16.03 -22.29
N LEU A 288 -26.18 -14.95 -23.06
CA LEU A 288 -26.43 -13.57 -22.62
C LEU A 288 -27.22 -12.84 -23.71
N LYS A 289 -28.03 -11.87 -23.30
CA LYS A 289 -28.65 -10.90 -24.21
C LYS A 289 -27.65 -9.77 -24.47
N GLU A 290 -27.67 -9.22 -25.67
CA GLU A 290 -26.85 -8.07 -25.99
C GLU A 290 -27.42 -6.83 -25.29
N GLU A 291 -26.70 -6.31 -24.30
CA GLU A 291 -26.95 -4.99 -23.74
C GLU A 291 -26.70 -3.94 -24.84
N THR A 292 -27.78 -3.37 -25.39
CA THR A 292 -27.73 -2.19 -26.25
C THR A 292 -27.52 -0.95 -25.39
N THR A 293 -26.55 -0.11 -25.75
CA THR A 293 -26.11 1.10 -25.02
C THR A 293 -27.21 2.15 -24.79
N GLN A 294 -28.47 1.91 -25.18
CA GLN A 294 -29.58 2.86 -25.07
C GLN A 294 -30.33 2.84 -23.73
N GLU A 295 -30.08 1.88 -22.82
CA GLU A 295 -30.82 1.80 -21.53
C GLU A 295 -30.16 2.56 -20.36
N ASN A 296 -28.94 3.08 -20.51
CA ASN A 296 -28.35 3.98 -19.53
C ASN A 296 -28.35 5.40 -20.12
N GLY A 297 -29.41 6.14 -19.85
CA GLY A 297 -29.48 7.57 -20.16
C GLY A 297 -28.33 8.33 -19.50
N GLU A 298 -27.36 8.70 -20.31
CA GLU A 298 -26.69 9.99 -20.18
C GLU A 298 -27.47 10.94 -21.10
N GLU A 299 -28.46 11.62 -20.52
CA GLU A 299 -28.95 12.87 -21.08
C GLU A 299 -27.78 13.84 -21.18
N ASN A 300 -27.75 14.52 -22.31
CA ASN A 300 -26.78 15.55 -22.65
C ASN A 300 -26.62 16.59 -21.52
N GLU A 301 -25.39 16.83 -21.09
CA GLU A 301 -24.79 18.17 -20.88
C GLU A 301 -23.28 18.06 -20.58
#